data_AF-A0A2V9VAM0-F1
#
_entry.id   AF-A0A2V9VAM0-F1
#
_cell.length_a   1.000
_cell.length_b   1.000
_cell.length_c   1.000
_cell.angle_alpha   90.00
_cell.angle_beta   90.00
_cell.angle_gamma   90.00
#
_symmetry.space_group_name_H-M   'P 1'
#
loop_
_entity.id
_entity.type
_entity.pdbx_description
1 polymer ?
#
loop_
_entity_poly.entity_id
_entity_poly.type
_entity_poly.pdbx_seq_one_letter_code
_entity_poly.pdbx_strand_id
1 'polypeptide(L)'
;GAVLEHELAQHAKGIVCLTGGDEGPLAAALKIGGPAEARRAVEHLTGIFGHENVYVELQRHFHREEEARNRVAIEIARDLHLPLLATNGVCYATPHDRPLCDVFTAIRHHQTLMTAGRLLARNSERHLKTSEEMAQLFADLPEAIANTAELSARLEFKLSDLGYEFPRYPVPEGETMMSFLRQRTEEGARWRYGISLSGDRVPQNGFHNKDLQQRARRQIERELQLIEKLELAGYFLIVWDIVRFCREQNILAQGRGSAANSAVCYSLGITAVDPISMELLFERFLSEQRGEWPDIDIDLPSGDQRERVIQYIYQRYGQRGAAMTANVITYRNRMAAREMGKAMGFDPETLNKISAAVATWEYKDANDALDRRFHDAGLDLNHPRLRKYFELCTAVQDLPRHLGQHSGGMVICQGQLDSVVPLEPASMPGRVVVQWDKEDCADMGIIKVDLLGLGMMAVLEESIQLIRNDYHQEVDLAHLPPDDSEVYSTLQKADTVGMFQIESRAQMSCLPRLRPKRFYDIVVQVAIIRPGPIVGQMVNPFLQRRQGREPVTYPHPSLEPVLARTMGVPLFQEQLLRIAMISANFTGGEAEELRRAMGFKRSQARMKEIEVRLREGMTRNGIAQEAQEQIILSIT
;
A
#
# COMPACT_ATOMS: atom_id res chain seq x y z
N GLY A 1 -23.83 -7.38 -5.93
CA GLY A 1 -24.66 -8.58 -5.72
C GLY A 1 -25.75 -8.21 -4.75
N ALA A 2 -26.98 -8.69 -4.96
CA ALA A 2 -27.99 -8.62 -3.92
C ALA A 2 -27.75 -9.79 -2.95
N VAL A 3 -27.79 -9.54 -1.65
CA VAL A 3 -27.77 -10.61 -0.64
C VAL A 3 -29.05 -11.42 -0.80
N LEU A 4 -28.92 -12.74 -0.88
CA LEU A 4 -30.05 -13.65 -1.01
C LEU A 4 -30.63 -13.96 0.38
N GLU A 5 -31.92 -14.27 0.43
CA GLU A 5 -32.65 -14.50 1.69
C GLU A 5 -32.04 -15.62 2.55
N HIS A 6 -31.61 -16.72 1.91
CA HIS A 6 -30.96 -17.82 2.62
C HIS A 6 -29.59 -17.44 3.21
N GLU A 7 -28.88 -16.49 2.59
CA GLU A 7 -27.59 -15.98 3.09
C GLU A 7 -27.82 -15.12 4.34
N LEU A 8 -28.88 -14.29 4.35
CA LEU A 8 -29.29 -13.53 5.53
C LEU A 8 -29.59 -14.47 6.71
N ALA A 9 -30.39 -15.52 6.48
CA ALA A 9 -30.70 -16.50 7.52
C ALA A 9 -29.46 -17.24 8.05
N GLN A 10 -28.52 -17.58 7.16
CA GLN A 10 -27.28 -18.27 7.54
C GLN A 10 -26.36 -17.38 8.40
N HIS A 11 -26.34 -16.08 8.14
CA HIS A 11 -25.39 -15.14 8.76
C HIS A 11 -26.03 -14.19 9.79
N ALA A 12 -27.27 -14.43 10.22
CA ALA A 12 -28.01 -13.54 11.13
C ALA A 12 -27.46 -13.46 12.56
N LYS A 13 -26.68 -14.46 13.00
CA LYS A 13 -26.18 -14.53 14.37
C LYS A 13 -25.27 -13.35 14.69
N GLY A 14 -25.59 -12.61 15.76
CA GLY A 14 -24.79 -11.45 16.21
C GLY A 14 -25.05 -10.17 15.41
N ILE A 15 -26.04 -10.15 14.52
CA ILE A 15 -26.43 -8.98 13.73
C ILE A 15 -27.73 -8.40 14.27
N VAL A 16 -27.78 -7.08 14.42
CA VAL A 16 -29.01 -6.32 14.67
C VAL A 16 -29.53 -5.77 13.34
N CYS A 17 -30.81 -5.96 13.07
CA CYS A 17 -31.48 -5.53 11.84
C CYS A 17 -32.35 -4.30 12.09
N LEU A 18 -32.16 -3.28 11.26
CA LEU A 18 -33.07 -2.13 11.15
C LEU A 18 -33.95 -2.32 9.91
N THR A 19 -35.21 -1.88 9.96
CA THR A 19 -36.14 -2.05 8.83
C THR A 19 -35.78 -1.24 7.58
N GLY A 20 -34.77 -0.36 7.63
CA GLY A 20 -34.09 0.23 6.47
C GLY A 20 -34.68 1.54 5.93
N GLY A 21 -35.41 2.30 6.75
CA GLY A 21 -35.95 3.61 6.36
C GLY A 21 -36.77 3.58 5.08
N ASP A 22 -36.40 4.40 4.08
CA ASP A 22 -37.11 4.53 2.81
C ASP A 22 -36.73 3.53 1.71
N GLU A 23 -35.54 2.95 1.79
CA GLU A 23 -35.04 1.94 0.85
C GLU A 23 -35.22 0.50 1.38
N GLY A 24 -35.69 0.36 2.62
CA GLY A 24 -35.79 -0.91 3.32
C GLY A 24 -36.98 -1.81 2.92
N PRO A 25 -36.95 -3.08 3.35
CA PRO A 25 -37.96 -4.08 3.02
C PRO A 25 -39.37 -3.68 3.47
N LEU A 26 -39.52 -3.01 4.62
CA LEU A 26 -40.83 -2.52 5.11
C LEU A 26 -41.42 -1.49 4.14
N ALA A 27 -40.63 -0.49 3.74
CA ALA A 27 -41.07 0.56 2.83
C ALA A 27 -41.42 0.00 1.44
N ALA A 28 -40.59 -0.93 0.92
CA ALA A 28 -40.84 -1.61 -0.34
C ALA A 28 -42.14 -2.42 -0.31
N ALA A 29 -42.33 -3.24 0.74
CA ALA A 29 -43.53 -4.06 0.95
C ALA A 29 -44.79 -3.19 1.09
N LEU A 30 -44.72 -2.09 1.84
CA LEU A 30 -45.83 -1.15 1.99
C LEU A 30 -46.28 -0.56 0.65
N LYS A 31 -45.32 -0.22 -0.22
CA LYS A 31 -45.60 0.34 -1.54
C LYS A 31 -46.25 -0.67 -2.50
N ILE A 32 -45.87 -1.94 -2.39
CA ILE A 32 -46.36 -3.02 -3.28
C ILE A 32 -47.73 -3.54 -2.82
N GLY A 33 -47.86 -3.90 -1.54
CA GLY A 33 -48.98 -4.67 -1.01
C GLY A 33 -49.70 -4.04 0.19
N GLY A 34 -49.34 -2.81 0.58
CA GLY A 34 -49.97 -2.11 1.68
C GLY A 34 -49.55 -2.60 3.08
N PRO A 35 -50.26 -2.19 4.15
CA PRO A 35 -49.86 -2.44 5.54
C PRO A 35 -49.73 -3.93 5.90
N ALA A 36 -50.59 -4.79 5.33
CA ALA A 36 -50.54 -6.23 5.59
C ALA A 36 -49.23 -6.86 5.07
N GLU A 37 -48.76 -6.43 3.89
CA GLU A 37 -47.49 -6.90 3.33
C GLU A 37 -46.29 -6.37 4.11
N ALA A 38 -46.35 -5.10 4.52
CA ALA A 38 -45.33 -4.51 5.39
C ALA A 38 -45.20 -5.27 6.71
N ARG A 39 -46.34 -5.67 7.33
CA ARG A 39 -46.35 -6.49 8.54
C ARG A 39 -45.69 -7.86 8.31
N ARG A 40 -46.02 -8.55 7.21
CA ARG A 40 -45.39 -9.82 6.84
C ARG A 40 -43.87 -9.69 6.65
N ALA A 41 -43.42 -8.60 6.03
CA ALA A 41 -42.00 -8.34 5.85
C ALA A 41 -41.26 -8.18 7.19
N VAL A 42 -41.86 -7.48 8.16
CA VAL A 42 -41.28 -7.35 9.50
C VAL A 42 -41.31 -8.67 10.27
N GLU A 43 -42.41 -9.43 10.23
CA GLU A 43 -42.49 -10.77 10.84
C GLU A 43 -41.40 -11.69 10.26
N HIS A 44 -41.17 -11.62 8.96
CA HIS A 44 -40.11 -12.39 8.30
C HIS A 44 -38.71 -12.00 8.81
N LEU A 45 -38.40 -10.71 8.94
CA LEU A 45 -37.15 -10.24 9.54
C LEU A 45 -36.99 -10.73 10.98
N THR A 46 -38.06 -10.69 11.79
CA THR A 46 -38.01 -11.20 13.17
C THR A 46 -37.78 -12.71 13.23
N GLY A 47 -38.26 -13.46 12.24
CA GLY A 47 -37.98 -14.88 12.10
C GLY A 47 -36.50 -15.18 11.79
N ILE A 48 -35.81 -14.27 11.09
CA ILE A 48 -34.40 -14.42 10.72
C ILE A 48 -33.47 -13.97 11.84
N PHE A 49 -33.63 -12.73 12.32
CA PHE A 49 -32.69 -12.11 13.27
C PHE A 49 -33.05 -12.38 14.73
N GLY A 50 -34.26 -12.85 14.99
CA GLY A 50 -34.83 -12.96 16.33
C GLY A 50 -35.48 -11.65 16.77
N HIS A 51 -36.50 -11.77 17.62
CA HIS A 51 -37.35 -10.65 18.06
C HIS A 51 -36.55 -9.53 18.76
N GLU A 52 -35.55 -9.89 19.57
CA GLU A 52 -34.70 -8.96 20.34
C GLU A 52 -33.64 -8.21 19.50
N ASN A 53 -33.51 -8.56 18.21
CA ASN A 53 -32.50 -8.00 17.30
C ASN A 53 -33.12 -7.24 16.12
N VAL A 54 -34.44 -7.01 16.12
CA VAL A 54 -35.11 -6.23 15.07
C VAL A 54 -35.66 -4.94 15.66
N TYR A 55 -35.27 -3.82 15.06
CA TYR A 55 -35.81 -2.51 15.39
C TYR A 55 -36.54 -1.94 14.19
N VAL A 56 -37.71 -1.35 14.45
CA VAL A 56 -38.45 -0.61 13.43
C VAL A 56 -37.87 0.79 13.35
N GLU A 57 -37.17 1.04 12.25
CA GLU A 57 -36.45 2.28 11.99
C GLU A 57 -37.38 3.39 11.52
N LEU A 58 -37.27 4.56 12.16
CA LEU A 58 -38.00 5.76 11.80
C LEU A 58 -37.01 6.88 11.42
N GLN A 59 -37.29 7.56 10.31
CA GLN A 59 -36.55 8.71 9.82
C GLN A 59 -37.52 9.86 9.54
N ARG A 60 -37.10 11.11 9.77
CA ARG A 60 -37.93 12.31 9.56
C ARG A 60 -37.14 13.43 8.88
N HIS A 61 -37.58 13.79 7.68
CA HIS A 61 -36.99 14.81 6.80
C HIS A 61 -38.05 15.79 6.29
N PHE A 62 -39.14 15.97 7.05
CA PHE A 62 -40.30 16.82 6.70
C PHE A 62 -40.99 16.41 5.38
N HIS A 63 -41.02 15.11 5.09
CA HIS A 63 -41.76 14.55 3.96
C HIS A 63 -43.10 13.95 4.41
N ARG A 64 -44.20 14.38 3.77
CA ARG A 64 -45.55 13.87 4.06
C ARG A 64 -45.68 12.35 3.82
N GLU A 65 -45.07 11.86 2.74
CA GLU A 65 -45.11 10.43 2.38
C GLU A 65 -44.32 9.58 3.38
N GLU A 66 -43.20 10.12 3.89
CA GLU A 66 -42.40 9.49 4.93
C GLU A 66 -43.17 9.41 6.26
N GLU A 67 -43.82 10.48 6.68
CA GLU A 67 -44.60 10.45 7.93
C GLU A 67 -45.80 9.51 7.85
N ALA A 68 -46.44 9.40 6.68
CA ALA A 68 -47.50 8.41 6.45
C ALA A 68 -46.98 6.96 6.59
N ARG A 69 -45.76 6.69 6.09
CA ARG A 69 -45.10 5.39 6.28
C ARG A 69 -44.70 5.17 7.73
N ASN A 70 -44.14 6.17 8.41
CA ASN A 70 -43.74 6.09 9.82
C ASN A 70 -44.93 5.70 10.71
N ARG A 71 -46.12 6.25 10.46
CA ARG A 71 -47.34 5.86 11.18
C ARG A 71 -47.66 4.36 11.05
N VAL A 72 -47.61 3.83 9.83
CA VAL A 72 -47.81 2.39 9.59
C VAL A 72 -46.71 1.55 10.27
N ALA A 73 -45.46 2.01 10.20
CA ALA A 73 -44.34 1.34 10.87
C ALA A 73 -44.52 1.31 12.40
N ILE A 74 -44.99 2.41 13.00
CA ILE A 74 -45.30 2.51 14.44
C ILE A 74 -46.43 1.54 14.83
N GLU A 75 -47.50 1.48 14.04
CA GLU A 75 -48.61 0.54 14.27
C GLU A 75 -48.11 -0.90 14.24
N ILE A 76 -47.34 -1.28 13.22
CA ILE A 76 -46.73 -2.62 13.11
C ILE A 76 -45.80 -2.92 14.28
N ALA A 77 -44.95 -1.96 14.67
CA ALA A 77 -44.02 -2.12 15.78
C ALA A 77 -44.77 -2.40 17.09
N ARG A 78 -45.84 -1.64 17.37
CA ARG A 78 -46.67 -1.82 18.56
C ARG A 78 -47.39 -3.17 18.55
N ASP A 79 -47.97 -3.56 17.44
CA ASP A 79 -48.67 -4.84 17.30
C ASP A 79 -47.72 -6.03 17.51
N LEU A 80 -46.50 -5.95 16.96
CA LEU A 80 -45.47 -6.99 17.07
C LEU A 80 -44.60 -6.86 18.32
N HIS A 81 -44.83 -5.83 19.15
CA HIS A 81 -44.07 -5.55 20.37
C HIS A 81 -42.58 -5.34 20.11
N LEU A 82 -42.23 -4.72 18.98
CA LEU A 82 -40.86 -4.43 18.57
C LEU A 82 -40.43 -3.01 18.99
N PRO A 83 -39.15 -2.80 19.32
CA PRO A 83 -38.62 -1.48 19.65
C PRO A 83 -38.57 -0.57 18.41
N LEU A 84 -38.92 0.70 18.62
CA LEU A 84 -38.69 1.77 17.64
C LEU A 84 -37.26 2.28 17.74
N LEU A 85 -36.65 2.69 16.63
CA LEU A 85 -35.33 3.31 16.62
C LEU A 85 -35.31 4.53 15.69
N ALA A 86 -34.93 5.68 16.21
CA ALA A 86 -34.79 6.90 15.42
C ALA A 86 -33.41 6.97 14.75
N THR A 87 -33.38 7.22 13.43
CA THR A 87 -32.16 7.49 12.67
C THR A 87 -32.38 8.69 11.74
N ASN A 88 -31.32 9.16 11.08
CA ASN A 88 -31.42 10.30 10.15
C ASN A 88 -30.95 10.00 8.72
N GLY A 89 -30.68 8.73 8.38
CA GLY A 89 -30.25 8.33 7.03
C GLY A 89 -29.15 9.23 6.45
N VAL A 90 -28.13 9.52 7.27
CA VAL A 90 -27.14 10.59 7.01
C VAL A 90 -26.37 10.31 5.73
N CYS A 91 -26.34 11.28 4.82
CA CYS A 91 -25.60 11.21 3.56
C CYS A 91 -24.36 12.12 3.53
N TYR A 92 -24.28 13.09 4.44
CA TYR A 92 -23.21 14.08 4.48
C TYR A 92 -23.06 14.67 5.90
N ALA A 93 -21.91 15.27 6.21
CA ALA A 93 -21.61 15.72 7.57
C ALA A 93 -22.42 16.96 7.95
N THR A 94 -22.45 17.98 7.08
CA THR A 94 -23.11 19.27 7.37
C THR A 94 -24.08 19.66 6.27
N PRO A 95 -25.07 20.54 6.52
CA PRO A 95 -25.95 21.05 5.47
C PRO A 95 -25.22 21.70 4.29
N HIS A 96 -23.99 22.20 4.49
CA HIS A 96 -23.16 22.81 3.44
C HIS A 96 -22.70 21.80 2.38
N ASP A 97 -22.62 20.52 2.73
CA ASP A 97 -22.17 19.43 1.86
C ASP A 97 -23.30 18.91 0.95
N ARG A 98 -24.55 19.36 1.16
CA ARG A 98 -25.71 18.98 0.37
C ARG A 98 -25.51 19.12 -1.15
N PRO A 99 -24.96 20.23 -1.68
CA PRO A 99 -24.75 20.37 -3.12
C PRO A 99 -23.80 19.33 -3.69
N LEU A 100 -22.80 18.89 -2.93
CA LEU A 100 -21.88 17.85 -3.36
C LEU A 100 -22.57 16.48 -3.40
N CYS A 101 -23.42 16.18 -2.42
CA CYS A 101 -24.27 14.99 -2.43
C CYS A 101 -25.19 14.97 -3.67
N ASP A 102 -25.80 16.11 -4.04
CA ASP A 102 -26.61 16.22 -5.26
C ASP A 102 -25.81 15.96 -6.53
N VAL A 103 -24.57 16.45 -6.58
CA VAL A 103 -23.66 16.16 -7.70
C VAL A 103 -23.37 14.67 -7.79
N PHE A 104 -23.09 13.99 -6.67
CA PHE A 104 -22.89 12.54 -6.68
C PHE A 104 -24.14 11.77 -7.12
N THR A 105 -25.33 12.20 -6.69
CA THR A 105 -26.60 11.64 -7.18
C THR A 105 -26.74 11.81 -8.69
N ALA A 106 -26.46 13.00 -9.22
CA ALA A 106 -26.49 13.25 -10.66
C ALA A 106 -25.49 12.36 -11.43
N ILE A 107 -24.26 12.23 -10.94
CA ILE A 107 -23.22 11.36 -11.53
C ILE A 107 -23.67 9.89 -11.53
N ARG A 108 -24.17 9.39 -10.40
CA ARG A 108 -24.65 8.01 -10.24
C ARG A 108 -25.77 7.66 -11.23
N HIS A 109 -26.66 8.60 -11.50
CA HIS A 109 -27.78 8.42 -12.43
C HIS A 109 -27.48 8.87 -13.87
N HIS A 110 -26.24 9.23 -14.17
CA HIS A 110 -25.83 9.76 -15.48
C HIS A 110 -26.68 10.95 -15.97
N GLN A 111 -27.05 11.82 -15.04
CA GLN A 111 -27.81 13.05 -15.27
C GLN A 111 -26.96 14.28 -14.96
N THR A 112 -27.45 15.45 -15.39
CA THR A 112 -26.93 16.74 -14.92
C THR A 112 -27.76 17.22 -13.73
N LEU A 113 -27.25 18.18 -12.95
CA LEU A 113 -28.03 18.82 -11.89
C LEU A 113 -29.33 19.46 -12.42
N MET A 114 -29.34 19.90 -13.68
CA MET A 114 -30.53 20.49 -14.31
C MET A 114 -31.60 19.45 -14.66
N THR A 115 -31.21 18.21 -14.93
CA THR A 115 -32.10 17.14 -15.42
C THR A 115 -32.43 16.08 -14.37
N ALA A 116 -31.73 16.08 -13.23
CA ALA A 116 -31.91 15.08 -12.18
C ALA A 116 -33.31 15.11 -11.53
N GLY A 117 -34.00 16.25 -11.52
CA GLY A 117 -35.40 16.36 -11.10
C GLY A 117 -35.66 15.77 -9.70
N ARG A 118 -36.56 14.78 -9.61
CA ARG A 118 -36.94 14.13 -8.33
C ARG A 118 -35.89 13.17 -7.76
N LEU A 119 -34.77 12.96 -8.46
CA LEU A 119 -33.64 12.20 -7.92
C LEU A 119 -32.94 12.98 -6.80
N LEU A 120 -33.00 14.31 -6.82
CA LEU A 120 -32.43 15.16 -5.78
C LEU A 120 -33.39 15.27 -4.60
N ALA A 121 -32.87 15.18 -3.37
CA ALA A 121 -33.69 15.39 -2.17
C ALA A 121 -34.21 16.84 -2.08
N ARG A 122 -35.39 17.04 -1.49
CA ARG A 122 -36.07 18.35 -1.53
C ARG A 122 -35.49 19.39 -0.55
N ASN A 123 -34.74 18.95 0.45
CA ASN A 123 -34.17 19.78 1.50
C ASN A 123 -32.79 19.21 1.92
N SER A 124 -32.20 19.79 2.98
CA SER A 124 -30.85 19.46 3.47
C SER A 124 -30.86 18.61 4.75
N GLU A 125 -31.94 17.88 5.03
CA GLU A 125 -32.16 17.23 6.33
C GLU A 125 -31.33 15.96 6.59
N ARG A 126 -30.66 15.39 5.58
CA ARG A 126 -29.81 14.19 5.69
C ARG A 126 -28.36 14.49 6.12
N HIS A 127 -28.14 15.53 6.92
CA HIS A 127 -26.84 15.80 7.56
C HIS A 127 -26.70 15.08 8.90
N LEU A 128 -25.53 15.12 9.53
CA LEU A 128 -25.37 14.63 10.90
C LEU A 128 -25.99 15.63 11.89
N LYS A 129 -27.23 15.38 12.30
CA LYS A 129 -27.96 16.20 13.29
C LYS A 129 -27.40 16.03 14.69
N THR A 130 -27.53 17.07 15.49
CA THR A 130 -27.23 17.05 16.93
C THR A 130 -28.27 16.22 17.70
N SER A 131 -27.91 15.81 18.92
CA SER A 131 -28.83 15.10 19.82
C SER A 131 -30.08 15.92 20.15
N GLU A 132 -29.93 17.23 20.30
CA GLU A 132 -31.05 18.16 20.59
C GLU A 132 -32.03 18.24 19.43
N GLU A 133 -31.53 18.38 18.19
CA GLU A 133 -32.37 18.39 16.99
C GLU A 133 -33.13 17.07 16.83
N MET A 134 -32.46 15.93 17.04
CA MET A 134 -33.11 14.61 16.97
C MET A 134 -34.16 14.43 18.07
N ALA A 135 -33.90 14.90 19.30
CA ALA A 135 -34.86 14.84 20.39
C ALA A 135 -36.10 15.72 20.14
N GLN A 136 -35.92 16.90 19.54
CA GLN A 136 -37.05 17.75 19.14
C GLN A 136 -37.87 17.12 18.00
N LEU A 137 -37.20 16.51 17.02
CA LEU A 137 -37.81 15.87 15.86
C LEU A 137 -38.66 14.65 16.23
N PHE A 138 -38.29 13.95 17.31
CA PHE A 138 -38.96 12.77 17.85
C PHE A 138 -39.55 13.02 19.25
N ALA A 139 -39.92 14.26 19.58
CA ALA A 139 -40.45 14.61 20.90
C ALA A 139 -41.76 13.86 21.27
N ASP A 140 -42.50 13.41 20.26
CA ASP A 140 -43.69 12.57 20.37
C ASP A 140 -43.39 11.08 20.59
N LEU A 141 -42.15 10.63 20.34
CA LEU A 141 -41.68 9.25 20.46
C LEU A 141 -40.31 9.19 21.17
N PRO A 142 -40.22 9.62 22.44
CA PRO A 142 -38.96 9.63 23.18
C PRO A 142 -38.31 8.24 23.28
N GLU A 143 -39.10 7.16 23.24
CA GLU A 143 -38.61 5.78 23.23
C GLU A 143 -37.72 5.47 22.03
N ALA A 144 -37.98 6.06 20.86
CA ALA A 144 -37.21 5.82 19.64
C ALA A 144 -35.78 6.38 19.75
N ILE A 145 -35.61 7.47 20.50
CA ILE A 145 -34.31 8.06 20.83
C ILE A 145 -33.64 7.28 21.97
N ALA A 146 -34.39 6.90 23.01
CA ALA A 146 -33.83 6.12 24.12
C ALA A 146 -33.21 4.79 23.65
N ASN A 147 -33.87 4.12 22.70
CA ASN A 147 -33.39 2.87 22.13
C ASN A 147 -32.07 3.00 21.34
N THR A 148 -31.68 4.20 20.87
CA THR A 148 -30.37 4.37 20.23
C THR A 148 -29.22 4.20 21.22
N ALA A 149 -29.41 4.65 22.46
CA ALA A 149 -28.43 4.48 23.53
C ALA A 149 -28.37 3.03 24.02
N GLU A 150 -29.53 2.36 24.14
CA GLU A 150 -29.61 0.93 24.47
C GLU A 150 -28.91 0.08 23.42
N LEU A 151 -29.22 0.29 22.13
CA LEU A 151 -28.56 -0.42 21.04
C LEU A 151 -27.06 -0.16 21.05
N SER A 152 -26.64 1.10 21.19
CA SER A 152 -25.21 1.45 21.24
C SER A 152 -24.48 0.75 22.40
N ALA A 153 -25.14 0.52 23.54
CA ALA A 153 -24.54 -0.17 24.67
C ALA A 153 -24.33 -1.68 24.44
N ARG A 154 -25.03 -2.27 23.47
CA ARG A 154 -24.90 -3.70 23.07
C ARG A 154 -23.79 -3.94 22.05
N LEU A 155 -23.30 -2.89 21.39
CA LEU A 155 -22.30 -3.00 20.32
C LEU A 155 -20.89 -3.00 20.91
N GLU A 156 -20.32 -4.19 21.08
CA GLU A 156 -18.99 -4.39 21.72
C GLU A 156 -17.85 -4.66 20.73
N PHE A 157 -18.15 -4.86 19.44
CA PHE A 157 -17.17 -5.21 18.42
C PHE A 157 -16.06 -4.15 18.29
N LYS A 158 -14.81 -4.60 18.26
CA LYS A 158 -13.64 -3.77 17.98
C LYS A 158 -12.88 -4.34 16.79
N LEU A 159 -12.29 -3.44 15.99
CA LEU A 159 -11.40 -3.84 14.88
C LEU A 159 -10.16 -4.61 15.36
N SER A 160 -9.77 -4.50 16.64
CA SER A 160 -8.71 -5.36 17.20
C SER A 160 -9.08 -6.85 17.25
N ASP A 161 -10.37 -7.18 17.16
CA ASP A 161 -10.90 -8.52 17.45
C ASP A 161 -11.12 -9.36 16.19
N LEU A 162 -10.51 -8.97 15.06
CA LEU A 162 -10.68 -9.66 13.77
C LEU A 162 -10.12 -11.09 13.76
N GLY A 163 -9.19 -11.42 14.67
CA GLY A 163 -8.60 -12.76 14.77
C GLY A 163 -7.74 -13.15 13.56
N TYR A 164 -7.14 -12.18 12.87
CA TYR A 164 -6.23 -12.47 11.77
C TYR A 164 -5.00 -13.24 12.27
N GLU A 165 -4.76 -14.40 11.67
CA GLU A 165 -3.53 -15.18 11.85
C GLU A 165 -2.88 -15.41 10.48
N PHE A 166 -1.56 -15.19 10.42
CA PHE A 166 -0.80 -15.52 9.22
C PHE A 166 -0.85 -17.03 8.95
N PRO A 167 -0.98 -17.48 7.69
CA PRO A 167 -1.18 -18.90 7.41
C PRO A 167 -0.01 -19.75 7.90
N ARG A 168 -0.34 -20.94 8.42
CA ARG A 168 0.66 -21.95 8.75
C ARG A 168 1.09 -22.65 7.47
N TYR A 169 2.40 -22.84 7.32
CA TYR A 169 2.94 -23.57 6.18
C TYR A 169 2.88 -25.09 6.45
N PRO A 170 2.39 -25.92 5.51
CA PRO A 170 2.37 -27.36 5.68
C PRO A 170 3.81 -27.91 5.65
N VAL A 171 4.24 -28.53 6.75
CA VAL A 171 5.56 -29.14 6.91
C VAL A 171 5.46 -30.66 7.01
N PRO A 172 6.55 -31.40 6.72
CA PRO A 172 6.59 -32.85 6.93
C PRO A 172 6.25 -33.27 8.37
N GLU A 173 5.80 -34.51 8.54
CA GLU A 173 5.44 -35.05 9.85
C GLU A 173 6.66 -35.04 10.80
N GLY A 174 6.46 -34.52 12.01
CA GLY A 174 7.52 -34.39 13.03
C GLY A 174 8.37 -33.11 12.91
N GLU A 175 8.13 -32.27 11.91
CA GLU A 175 8.84 -30.99 11.75
C GLU A 175 8.02 -29.78 12.23
N THR A 176 8.73 -28.70 12.59
CA THR A 176 8.14 -27.37 12.80
C THR A 176 8.43 -26.49 11.59
N MET A 177 7.69 -25.38 11.42
CA MET A 177 8.00 -24.39 10.38
C MET A 177 9.44 -23.90 10.49
N MET A 178 9.97 -23.73 11.71
CA MET A 178 11.33 -23.28 11.91
C MET A 178 12.36 -24.37 11.55
N SER A 179 12.15 -25.63 11.93
CA SER A 179 13.07 -26.72 11.56
C SER A 179 13.14 -26.90 10.05
N PHE A 180 11.98 -26.85 9.39
CA PHE A 180 11.89 -26.97 7.94
C PHE A 180 12.55 -25.78 7.22
N LEU A 181 12.34 -24.55 7.72
CA LEU A 181 13.01 -23.36 7.20
C LEU A 181 14.54 -23.46 7.32
N ARG A 182 15.05 -23.94 8.46
CA ARG A 182 16.49 -24.18 8.65
C ARG A 182 17.03 -25.19 7.65
N GLN A 183 16.31 -26.29 7.41
CA GLN A 183 16.70 -27.28 6.41
C GLN A 183 16.77 -26.70 5.00
N ARG A 184 15.75 -25.96 4.55
CA ARG A 184 15.75 -25.33 3.22
C ARG A 184 16.82 -24.27 3.07
N THR A 185 17.09 -23.53 4.13
CA THR A 185 18.19 -22.56 4.17
C THR A 185 19.55 -23.26 4.08
N GLU A 186 19.74 -24.40 4.76
CA GLU A 186 20.96 -25.22 4.69
C GLU A 186 21.21 -25.75 3.27
N GLU A 187 20.18 -26.32 2.63
CA GLU A 187 20.27 -26.80 1.24
C GLU A 187 20.68 -25.67 0.28
N GLY A 188 20.07 -24.50 0.44
CA GLY A 188 20.38 -23.30 -0.33
C GLY A 188 21.78 -22.74 -0.07
N ALA A 189 22.21 -22.69 1.19
CA ALA A 189 23.53 -22.19 1.59
C ALA A 189 24.67 -23.09 1.08
N ARG A 190 24.45 -24.41 1.02
CA ARG A 190 25.36 -25.37 0.38
C ARG A 190 25.56 -25.05 -1.09
N TRP A 191 24.48 -24.73 -1.80
CA TRP A 191 24.55 -24.40 -3.23
C TRP A 191 25.13 -23.02 -3.50
N ARG A 192 24.74 -21.99 -2.73
CA ARG A 192 25.13 -20.59 -2.96
C ARG A 192 26.50 -20.20 -2.40
N TYR A 193 26.87 -20.72 -1.23
CA TYR A 193 28.11 -20.36 -0.52
C TYR A 193 29.09 -21.53 -0.38
N GLY A 194 28.68 -22.76 -0.70
CA GLY A 194 29.50 -23.95 -0.46
C GLY A 194 29.73 -24.24 1.03
N ILE A 195 28.77 -23.89 1.90
CA ILE A 195 28.87 -24.07 3.35
C ILE A 195 27.85 -25.07 3.88
N SER A 196 28.19 -25.71 5.00
CA SER A 196 27.24 -26.47 5.81
C SER A 196 27.09 -25.82 7.18
N LEU A 197 25.86 -25.50 7.56
CA LEU A 197 25.47 -25.01 8.88
C LEU A 197 25.50 -26.13 9.92
N SER A 198 25.31 -27.40 9.52
CA SER A 198 25.48 -28.59 10.38
C SER A 198 26.95 -28.94 10.64
N GLY A 199 27.89 -28.37 9.87
CA GLY A 199 29.34 -28.60 10.04
C GLY A 199 29.90 -29.78 9.26
N ASP A 200 29.09 -30.37 8.37
CA ASP A 200 29.53 -31.44 7.48
C ASP A 200 30.49 -30.93 6.40
N ARG A 201 31.38 -31.79 5.90
CA ARG A 201 32.29 -31.43 4.80
C ARG A 201 31.51 -31.25 3.51
N VAL A 202 31.48 -30.03 2.98
CA VAL A 202 30.95 -29.74 1.64
C VAL A 202 32.03 -30.02 0.60
N PRO A 203 31.71 -30.68 -0.54
CA PRO A 203 32.66 -30.86 -1.64
C PRO A 203 33.24 -29.51 -2.11
N GLN A 204 34.56 -29.43 -2.30
CA GLN A 204 35.23 -28.22 -2.79
C GLN A 204 34.96 -28.00 -4.29
N ASN A 205 33.73 -27.62 -4.63
CA ASN A 205 33.35 -27.31 -6.00
C ASN A 205 33.42 -25.79 -6.24
N GLY A 206 34.63 -25.24 -6.37
CA GLY A 206 34.82 -23.87 -6.87
C GLY A 206 34.75 -22.72 -5.85
N PHE A 207 34.35 -22.95 -4.60
CA PHE A 207 34.31 -21.91 -3.56
C PHE A 207 35.65 -21.78 -2.82
N HIS A 208 36.39 -20.71 -3.08
CA HIS A 208 37.79 -20.55 -2.60
C HIS A 208 37.97 -19.56 -1.43
N ASN A 209 36.90 -18.86 -0.98
CA ASN A 209 37.01 -17.83 0.05
C ASN A 209 36.45 -18.29 1.41
N LYS A 210 37.33 -18.80 2.28
CA LYS A 210 36.97 -19.26 3.63
C LYS A 210 36.44 -18.15 4.55
N ASP A 211 36.88 -16.91 4.38
CA ASP A 211 36.40 -15.78 5.18
C ASP A 211 34.92 -15.49 4.86
N LEU A 212 34.59 -15.41 3.58
CA LEU A 212 33.22 -15.21 3.11
C LEU A 212 32.28 -16.31 3.64
N GLN A 213 32.71 -17.56 3.58
CA GLN A 213 31.97 -18.71 4.10
C GLN A 213 31.69 -18.59 5.61
N GLN A 214 32.69 -18.17 6.40
CA GLN A 214 32.52 -18.00 7.84
C GLN A 214 31.59 -16.83 8.17
N ARG A 215 31.69 -15.71 7.43
CA ARG A 215 30.80 -14.56 7.56
C ARG A 215 29.35 -14.93 7.21
N ALA A 216 29.15 -15.63 6.09
CA ALA A 216 27.83 -16.11 5.67
C ALA A 216 27.20 -17.03 6.72
N ARG A 217 27.95 -18.01 7.27
CA ARG A 217 27.46 -18.89 8.34
C ARG A 217 26.99 -18.12 9.58
N ARG A 218 27.81 -17.17 10.06
CA ARG A 218 27.45 -16.35 11.23
C ARG A 218 26.21 -15.50 10.97
N GLN A 219 26.13 -14.89 9.78
CA GLN A 219 25.00 -14.07 9.42
C GLN A 219 23.72 -14.89 9.31
N ILE A 220 23.73 -16.00 8.57
CA ILE A 220 22.55 -16.89 8.41
C ILE A 220 22.02 -17.36 9.78
N GLU A 221 22.91 -17.77 10.70
CA GLU A 221 22.47 -18.21 12.04
C GLU A 221 21.82 -17.06 12.84
N ARG A 222 22.40 -15.86 12.78
CA ARG A 222 21.85 -14.66 13.42
C ARG A 222 20.46 -14.31 12.84
N GLU A 223 20.32 -14.38 11.52
CA GLU A 223 19.05 -14.12 10.84
C GLU A 223 17.98 -15.16 11.24
N LEU A 224 18.32 -16.45 11.23
CA LEU A 224 17.42 -17.53 11.61
C LEU A 224 16.95 -17.41 13.07
N GLN A 225 17.84 -17.05 14.00
CA GLN A 225 17.47 -16.79 15.39
C GLN A 225 16.50 -15.62 15.54
N LEU A 226 16.69 -14.55 14.76
CA LEU A 226 15.78 -13.40 14.77
C LEU A 226 14.42 -13.76 14.16
N ILE A 227 14.40 -14.51 13.06
CA ILE A 227 13.19 -15.01 12.42
C ILE A 227 12.38 -15.90 13.38
N GLU A 228 13.06 -16.77 14.13
CA GLU A 228 12.46 -17.64 15.14
C GLU A 228 11.86 -16.83 16.30
N LYS A 229 12.62 -15.86 16.83
CA LYS A 229 12.16 -14.98 17.91
C LYS A 229 10.95 -14.11 17.52
N LEU A 230 10.84 -13.72 16.26
CA LEU A 230 9.74 -12.92 15.72
C LEU A 230 8.61 -13.78 15.11
N GLU A 231 8.68 -15.11 15.23
CA GLU A 231 7.67 -16.06 14.72
C GLU A 231 7.39 -15.95 13.21
N LEU A 232 8.40 -15.54 12.43
CA LEU A 232 8.26 -15.25 10.99
C LEU A 232 8.50 -16.47 10.08
N ALA A 233 8.71 -17.67 10.64
CA ALA A 233 9.08 -18.84 9.85
C ALA A 233 8.06 -19.18 8.75
N GLY A 234 6.76 -19.06 9.05
CA GLY A 234 5.69 -19.26 8.07
C GLY A 234 5.80 -18.30 6.89
N TYR A 235 6.05 -17.01 7.15
CA TYR A 235 6.20 -15.98 6.12
C TYR A 235 7.31 -16.31 5.12
N PHE A 236 8.49 -16.67 5.61
CA PHE A 236 9.62 -17.06 4.74
C PHE A 236 9.32 -18.33 3.94
N LEU A 237 8.63 -19.30 4.52
CA LEU A 237 8.25 -20.54 3.83
C LEU A 237 7.22 -20.31 2.73
N ILE A 238 6.24 -19.43 2.94
CA ILE A 238 5.25 -19.06 1.91
C ILE A 238 5.95 -18.36 0.74
N VAL A 239 6.81 -17.39 1.01
CA VAL A 239 7.57 -16.69 -0.03
C VAL A 239 8.52 -17.64 -0.76
N TRP A 240 9.21 -18.53 -0.04
CA TRP A 240 10.04 -19.59 -0.63
C TRP A 240 9.23 -20.51 -1.55
N ASP A 241 8.03 -20.91 -1.14
CA ASP A 241 7.16 -21.78 -1.93
C ASP A 241 6.65 -21.12 -3.22
N ILE A 242 6.35 -19.82 -3.18
CA ILE A 242 6.04 -19.03 -4.38
C ILE A 242 7.23 -19.05 -5.35
N VAL A 243 8.44 -18.79 -4.85
CA VAL A 243 9.67 -18.80 -5.68
C VAL A 243 9.99 -20.20 -6.20
N ARG A 244 9.78 -21.24 -5.38
CA ARG A 244 9.90 -22.64 -5.77
C ARG A 244 8.95 -22.97 -6.92
N PHE A 245 7.67 -22.61 -6.81
CA PHE A 245 6.69 -22.79 -7.87
C PHE A 245 7.13 -22.09 -9.16
N CYS A 246 7.62 -20.85 -9.07
CA CYS A 246 8.14 -20.13 -10.23
C CYS A 246 9.27 -20.93 -10.92
N ARG A 247 10.23 -21.46 -10.16
CA ARG A 247 11.31 -22.29 -10.73
C ARG A 247 10.79 -23.58 -11.38
N GLU A 248 9.88 -24.29 -10.74
CA GLU A 248 9.29 -25.53 -11.27
C GLU A 248 8.51 -25.27 -12.58
N GLN A 249 7.94 -24.09 -12.73
CA GLN A 249 7.19 -23.67 -13.91
C GLN A 249 8.03 -22.90 -14.95
N ASN A 250 9.35 -22.77 -14.73
CA ASN A 250 10.27 -21.96 -15.53
C ASN A 250 9.80 -20.50 -15.71
N ILE A 251 9.29 -19.90 -14.63
CA ILE A 251 8.92 -18.49 -14.54
C ILE A 251 10.05 -17.75 -13.82
N LEU A 252 10.56 -16.67 -14.41
CA LEU A 252 11.53 -15.83 -13.70
C LEU A 252 10.91 -15.19 -12.46
N ALA A 253 11.63 -15.19 -11.34
CA ALA A 253 11.21 -14.54 -10.11
C ALA A 253 12.41 -13.92 -9.41
N GLN A 254 12.27 -12.68 -8.95
CA GLN A 254 13.34 -11.97 -8.25
C GLN A 254 12.77 -11.18 -7.08
N GLY A 255 13.21 -11.51 -5.87
CA GLY A 255 12.95 -10.73 -4.68
C GLY A 255 13.66 -9.38 -4.74
N ARG A 256 12.98 -8.32 -4.29
CA ARG A 256 13.51 -6.95 -4.29
C ARG A 256 13.34 -6.27 -2.93
N GLY A 257 13.69 -4.99 -2.87
CA GLY A 257 13.57 -4.19 -1.66
C GLY A 257 14.61 -4.60 -0.61
N SER A 258 14.23 -4.56 0.67
CA SER A 258 15.15 -4.91 1.75
C SER A 258 15.40 -6.41 1.88
N ALA A 259 14.60 -7.26 1.23
CA ALA A 259 14.83 -8.70 1.17
C ALA A 259 16.22 -9.06 0.61
N ALA A 260 16.78 -8.21 -0.27
CA ALA A 260 18.14 -8.37 -0.81
C ALA A 260 19.24 -8.31 0.26
N ASN A 261 18.95 -7.77 1.45
CA ASN A 261 19.91 -7.66 2.55
C ASN A 261 19.99 -8.93 3.43
N SER A 262 19.17 -9.95 3.15
CA SER A 262 19.09 -11.18 3.95
C SER A 262 19.84 -12.34 3.29
N ALA A 263 20.78 -12.92 4.03
CA ALA A 263 21.50 -14.12 3.64
C ALA A 263 20.60 -15.36 3.61
N VAL A 264 19.54 -15.38 4.44
CA VAL A 264 18.49 -16.41 4.39
C VAL A 264 17.70 -16.30 3.09
N CYS A 265 17.26 -15.09 2.69
CA CYS A 265 16.55 -14.88 1.43
C CYS A 265 17.39 -15.29 0.21
N TYR A 266 18.68 -14.96 0.21
CA TYR A 266 19.61 -15.38 -0.84
C TYR A 266 19.81 -16.90 -0.88
N SER A 267 19.92 -17.55 0.29
CA SER A 267 20.06 -19.01 0.39
C SER A 267 18.80 -19.74 -0.11
N LEU A 268 17.60 -19.28 0.27
CA LEU A 268 16.34 -19.79 -0.28
C LEU A 268 16.19 -19.47 -1.79
N GLY A 269 17.06 -18.59 -2.31
CA GLY A 269 17.07 -18.07 -3.67
C GLY A 269 15.86 -17.22 -4.00
N ILE A 270 15.25 -16.63 -2.97
CA ILE A 270 14.25 -15.55 -3.11
C ILE A 270 14.91 -14.37 -3.80
N THR A 271 16.19 -14.10 -3.50
CA THR A 271 16.99 -13.07 -4.15
C THR A 271 18.19 -13.70 -4.88
N ALA A 272 18.62 -13.08 -5.98
CA ALA A 272 19.86 -13.43 -6.67
C ALA A 272 21.10 -12.62 -6.22
N VAL A 273 20.96 -11.70 -5.25
CA VAL A 273 22.04 -10.81 -4.80
C VAL A 273 22.66 -11.35 -3.52
N ASP A 274 23.99 -11.53 -3.49
CA ASP A 274 24.74 -11.92 -2.29
C ASP A 274 24.93 -10.71 -1.32
N PRO A 275 24.24 -10.68 -0.16
CA PRO A 275 24.33 -9.57 0.78
C PRO A 275 25.68 -9.50 1.51
N ILE A 276 26.39 -10.62 1.66
CA ILE A 276 27.64 -10.68 2.43
C ILE A 276 28.77 -10.09 1.62
N SER A 277 28.88 -10.48 0.34
CA SER A 277 29.88 -9.96 -0.59
C SER A 277 29.66 -8.47 -0.88
N MET A 278 28.40 -8.02 -0.90
CA MET A 278 28.07 -6.61 -1.13
C MET A 278 28.10 -5.73 0.14
N GLU A 279 28.26 -6.34 1.32
CA GLU A 279 28.25 -5.69 2.65
C GLU A 279 26.93 -4.99 2.98
N LEU A 280 25.81 -5.58 2.56
CA LEU A 280 24.48 -5.06 2.81
C LEU A 280 24.10 -5.18 4.29
N LEU A 281 23.24 -4.26 4.75
CA LEU A 281 22.84 -4.17 6.16
C LEU A 281 21.54 -4.95 6.40
N PHE A 282 21.63 -6.08 7.08
CA PHE A 282 20.47 -6.94 7.38
C PHE A 282 19.42 -6.24 8.26
N GLU A 283 19.83 -5.37 9.18
CA GLU A 283 18.94 -4.64 10.07
C GLU A 283 17.95 -3.72 9.31
N ARG A 284 18.24 -3.38 8.04
CA ARG A 284 17.31 -2.68 7.15
C ARG A 284 16.13 -3.57 6.72
N PHE A 285 16.31 -4.87 6.73
CA PHE A 285 15.27 -5.84 6.41
C PHE A 285 14.46 -6.21 7.64
N LEU A 286 15.13 -6.64 8.70
CA LEU A 286 14.49 -7.15 9.90
C LEU A 286 15.23 -6.67 11.16
N SER A 287 14.49 -6.12 12.12
CA SER A 287 15.02 -5.72 13.42
C SER A 287 13.95 -5.88 14.52
N GLU A 288 14.38 -6.16 15.75
CA GLU A 288 13.48 -6.38 16.89
C GLU A 288 12.67 -5.14 17.27
N GLN A 289 13.24 -3.95 17.07
CA GLN A 289 12.67 -2.67 17.49
C GLN A 289 11.65 -2.12 16.48
N ARG A 290 11.45 -2.80 15.34
CA ARG A 290 10.62 -2.33 14.23
C ARG A 290 9.12 -2.46 14.52
N GLY A 291 8.72 -3.55 15.19
CA GLY A 291 7.30 -3.89 15.43
C GLY A 291 6.46 -4.10 14.16
N GLU A 292 7.06 -4.05 12.97
CA GLU A 292 6.41 -4.25 11.68
C GLU A 292 6.92 -5.52 11.00
N TRP A 293 6.07 -6.12 10.19
CA TRP A 293 6.42 -7.26 9.35
C TRP A 293 7.41 -6.87 8.24
N PRO A 294 8.36 -7.75 7.88
CA PRO A 294 9.21 -7.52 6.71
C PRO A 294 8.38 -7.56 5.43
N ASP A 295 8.70 -6.69 4.46
CA ASP A 295 8.05 -6.66 3.15
C ASP A 295 8.99 -7.33 2.14
N ILE A 296 8.60 -8.50 1.62
CA ILE A 296 9.29 -9.20 0.53
C ILE A 296 8.44 -9.07 -0.73
N ASP A 297 8.85 -8.15 -1.58
CA ASP A 297 8.30 -7.97 -2.92
C ASP A 297 8.95 -8.96 -3.88
N ILE A 298 8.15 -9.67 -4.67
CA ILE A 298 8.60 -10.57 -5.73
C ILE A 298 8.27 -9.95 -7.08
N ASP A 299 9.30 -9.59 -7.85
CA ASP A 299 9.15 -9.20 -9.25
C ASP A 299 9.00 -10.46 -10.12
N LEU A 300 8.05 -10.40 -11.06
CA LEU A 300 7.68 -11.44 -12.00
C LEU A 300 7.55 -10.83 -13.42
N PRO A 301 7.72 -11.62 -14.48
CA PRO A 301 7.38 -11.20 -15.83
C PRO A 301 5.93 -10.70 -15.89
N SER A 302 5.74 -9.50 -16.44
CA SER A 302 4.39 -8.96 -16.65
C SER A 302 3.60 -9.84 -17.63
N GLY A 303 2.29 -9.95 -17.43
CA GLY A 303 1.40 -10.75 -18.30
C GLY A 303 1.02 -12.09 -17.67
N ASP A 304 0.90 -13.12 -18.51
CA ASP A 304 0.34 -14.43 -18.15
C ASP A 304 1.15 -15.16 -17.07
N GLN A 305 2.47 -14.98 -17.05
CA GLN A 305 3.34 -15.62 -16.06
C GLN A 305 3.03 -15.15 -14.64
N ARG A 306 2.86 -13.83 -14.45
CA ARG A 306 2.40 -13.27 -13.19
C ARG A 306 1.00 -13.79 -12.81
N GLU A 307 0.10 -13.88 -13.77
CA GLU A 307 -1.25 -14.42 -13.51
C GLU A 307 -1.18 -15.88 -13.01
N ARG A 308 -0.34 -16.72 -13.62
CA ARG A 308 -0.14 -18.12 -13.18
C ARG A 308 0.30 -18.20 -11.73
N VAL A 309 1.19 -17.31 -11.28
CA VAL A 309 1.66 -17.27 -9.88
C VAL A 309 0.55 -16.80 -8.93
N ILE A 310 -0.23 -15.80 -9.31
CA ILE A 310 -1.40 -15.35 -8.54
C ILE A 310 -2.42 -16.49 -8.39
N GLN A 311 -2.72 -17.19 -9.48
CA GLN A 311 -3.64 -18.33 -9.47
C GLN A 311 -3.14 -19.51 -8.65
N TYR A 312 -1.82 -19.77 -8.63
CA TYR A 312 -1.22 -20.75 -7.75
C TYR A 312 -1.54 -20.46 -6.27
N ILE A 313 -1.43 -19.20 -5.85
CA ILE A 313 -1.72 -18.81 -4.46
C ILE A 313 -3.21 -18.97 -4.15
N TYR A 314 -4.11 -18.56 -5.05
CA TYR A 314 -5.54 -18.82 -4.89
C TYR A 314 -5.88 -20.31 -4.79
N GLN A 315 -5.21 -21.16 -5.58
CA GLN A 315 -5.40 -22.62 -5.51
C GLN A 315 -4.87 -23.20 -4.21
N ARG A 316 -3.71 -22.72 -3.74
CA ARG A 316 -3.03 -23.26 -2.56
C ARG A 316 -3.71 -22.88 -1.24
N TYR A 317 -4.19 -21.65 -1.13
CA TYR A 317 -4.85 -21.14 0.09
C TYR A 317 -6.38 -21.13 -0.02
N GLY A 318 -6.92 -21.47 -1.18
CA GLY A 318 -8.35 -21.43 -1.49
C GLY A 318 -8.83 -20.04 -1.90
N GLN A 319 -9.96 -19.99 -2.60
CA GLN A 319 -10.55 -18.74 -3.12
C GLN A 319 -10.88 -17.72 -2.02
N ARG A 320 -11.10 -18.18 -0.78
CA ARG A 320 -11.37 -17.37 0.41
C ARG A 320 -10.18 -17.25 1.35
N GLY A 321 -9.05 -17.88 1.05
CA GLY A 321 -7.83 -17.78 1.86
C GLY A 321 -6.82 -16.79 1.31
N ALA A 322 -7.03 -16.24 0.12
CA ALA A 322 -6.17 -15.19 -0.41
C ALA A 322 -6.96 -14.21 -1.26
N ALA A 323 -6.51 -12.95 -1.32
CA ALA A 323 -7.09 -11.91 -2.15
C ALA A 323 -6.09 -10.78 -2.40
N MET A 324 -6.28 -10.04 -3.48
CA MET A 324 -5.48 -8.87 -3.82
C MET A 324 -5.93 -7.67 -2.98
N THR A 325 -5.02 -6.78 -2.58
CA THR A 325 -5.42 -5.53 -1.92
C THR A 325 -6.16 -4.61 -2.87
N ALA A 326 -7.06 -3.77 -2.33
CA ALA A 326 -7.67 -2.71 -3.10
C ALA A 326 -6.73 -1.49 -3.19
N ASN A 327 -7.08 -0.61 -4.12
CA ASN A 327 -6.58 0.75 -4.20
C ASN A 327 -7.79 1.68 -4.10
N VAL A 328 -7.85 2.52 -3.08
CA VAL A 328 -8.90 3.54 -3.01
C VAL A 328 -8.59 4.64 -4.02
N ILE A 329 -9.31 4.64 -5.14
CA ILE A 329 -9.16 5.68 -6.16
C ILE A 329 -9.94 6.90 -5.71
N THR A 330 -9.23 8.03 -5.56
CA THR A 330 -9.81 9.30 -5.15
C THR A 330 -9.97 10.28 -6.32
N TYR A 331 -10.83 11.29 -6.14
CA TYR A 331 -10.97 12.39 -7.10
C TYR A 331 -9.75 13.30 -7.08
N ARG A 332 -8.75 12.98 -7.89
CA ARG A 332 -7.59 13.85 -8.15
C ARG A 332 -7.97 15.00 -9.08
N ASN A 333 -7.22 16.10 -9.02
CA ASN A 333 -7.37 17.36 -9.77
C ASN A 333 -8.09 17.23 -11.13
N ARG A 334 -7.52 16.46 -12.07
CA ARG A 334 -8.05 16.31 -13.42
C ARG A 334 -9.41 15.60 -13.47
N MET A 335 -9.58 14.57 -12.64
CA MET A 335 -10.80 13.77 -12.55
C MET A 335 -11.91 14.55 -11.85
N ALA A 336 -11.60 15.20 -10.72
CA ALA A 336 -12.49 16.10 -10.00
C ALA A 336 -13.07 17.16 -10.95
N ALA A 337 -12.20 17.90 -11.63
CA ALA A 337 -12.60 18.92 -12.60
C ALA A 337 -13.55 18.38 -13.68
N ARG A 338 -13.20 17.24 -14.28
CA ARG A 338 -13.99 16.66 -15.35
C ARG A 338 -15.37 16.19 -14.88
N GLU A 339 -15.45 15.49 -13.75
CA GLU A 339 -16.71 14.93 -13.25
C GLU A 339 -17.66 16.01 -12.71
N MET A 340 -17.12 17.00 -11.98
CA MET A 340 -17.94 18.14 -11.53
C MET A 340 -18.49 18.94 -12.71
N GLY A 341 -17.68 19.12 -13.76
CA GLY A 341 -18.10 19.86 -14.94
C GLY A 341 -19.19 19.14 -15.73
N LYS A 342 -19.10 17.80 -15.84
CA LYS A 342 -20.16 16.96 -16.44
C LYS A 342 -21.47 17.08 -15.66
N ALA A 343 -21.43 16.95 -14.33
CA ALA A 343 -22.62 17.07 -13.49
C ALA A 343 -23.26 18.46 -13.58
N MET A 344 -22.43 19.50 -13.71
CA MET A 344 -22.85 20.88 -13.95
C MET A 344 -23.41 21.11 -15.36
N GLY A 345 -23.26 20.16 -16.29
CA GLY A 345 -23.74 20.26 -17.68
C GLY A 345 -22.88 21.16 -18.58
N PHE A 346 -21.55 21.20 -18.37
CA PHE A 346 -20.65 21.84 -19.32
C PHE A 346 -20.45 20.97 -20.57
N ASP A 347 -20.30 21.64 -21.72
CA ASP A 347 -20.02 20.96 -22.98
C ASP A 347 -18.58 20.38 -23.01
N PRO A 348 -18.31 19.38 -23.89
CA PRO A 348 -17.00 18.74 -23.95
C PRO A 348 -15.82 19.68 -24.25
N GLU A 349 -16.03 20.76 -25.01
CA GLU A 349 -14.97 21.71 -25.36
C GLU A 349 -14.54 22.49 -24.12
N THR A 350 -15.52 23.00 -23.37
CA THR A 350 -15.31 23.68 -22.08
C THR A 350 -14.63 22.76 -21.07
N LEU A 351 -15.07 21.49 -20.97
CA LEU A 351 -14.45 20.51 -20.07
C LEU A 351 -12.97 20.25 -20.40
N ASN A 352 -12.62 20.18 -21.68
CA ASN A 352 -11.24 19.97 -22.10
C ASN A 352 -10.35 21.18 -21.74
N LYS A 353 -10.84 22.40 -21.97
CA LYS A 353 -10.14 23.64 -21.58
C LYS A 353 -9.89 23.69 -20.07
N ILE A 354 -10.93 23.40 -19.27
CA ILE A 354 -10.80 23.39 -17.81
C ILE A 354 -9.83 22.29 -17.33
N SER A 355 -9.97 21.08 -17.86
CA SER A 355 -9.13 19.93 -17.47
C SER A 355 -7.65 20.17 -17.77
N ALA A 356 -7.33 20.84 -18.88
CA ALA A 356 -5.96 21.21 -19.24
C ALA A 356 -5.37 22.28 -18.31
N ALA A 357 -6.14 23.33 -17.99
CA ALA A 357 -5.71 24.38 -17.07
C ALA A 357 -5.41 23.84 -15.65
N VAL A 358 -6.18 22.84 -15.23
CA VAL A 358 -6.11 22.22 -13.88
C VAL A 358 -5.00 21.16 -13.76
N ALA A 359 -4.47 20.62 -14.86
CA ALA A 359 -3.46 19.54 -14.81
C ALA A 359 -2.15 19.93 -14.10
N THR A 360 -1.90 21.21 -13.88
CA THR A 360 -0.68 21.75 -13.27
C THR A 360 -0.91 22.22 -11.81
N TRP A 361 -1.98 21.77 -11.15
CA TRP A 361 -2.36 22.16 -9.78
C TRP A 361 -1.40 21.71 -8.65
N GLU A 362 -0.27 21.06 -8.95
CA GLU A 362 0.62 20.46 -7.94
C GLU A 362 1.50 21.45 -7.14
N TYR A 363 1.27 22.75 -7.23
CA TYR A 363 1.93 23.71 -6.33
C TYR A 363 0.90 24.73 -5.83
N LYS A 364 0.56 24.66 -4.55
CA LYS A 364 -0.06 25.77 -3.83
C LYS A 364 1.00 26.86 -3.74
N ASP A 365 1.02 27.74 -4.72
CA ASP A 365 1.60 29.07 -4.51
C ASP A 365 0.49 30.00 -4.03
N ALA A 366 0.80 30.77 -2.99
CA ALA A 366 -0.16 31.59 -2.25
C ALA A 366 -0.58 32.87 -2.99
N ASN A 367 -0.10 33.08 -4.23
CA ASN A 367 -0.36 34.29 -5.00
C ASN A 367 -0.76 33.97 -6.45
N ASP A 368 -2.06 34.12 -6.75
CA ASP A 368 -2.54 34.79 -7.97
C ASP A 368 -2.30 34.12 -9.35
N ALA A 369 -1.80 32.87 -9.39
CA ALA A 369 -1.54 32.14 -10.64
C ALA A 369 -2.77 31.41 -11.21
N LEU A 370 -3.75 31.09 -10.36
CA LEU A 370 -4.95 30.35 -10.77
C LEU A 370 -5.87 31.24 -11.61
N ASP A 371 -6.21 32.41 -11.07
CA ASP A 371 -7.13 33.37 -11.66
C ASP A 371 -6.64 33.84 -13.03
N ARG A 372 -5.32 34.06 -13.17
CA ARG A 372 -4.71 34.40 -14.47
C ARG A 372 -4.82 33.26 -15.48
N ARG A 373 -4.56 32.01 -15.10
CA ARG A 373 -4.67 30.87 -16.03
C ARG A 373 -6.11 30.59 -16.48
N PHE A 374 -7.08 30.81 -15.59
CA PHE A 374 -8.49 30.70 -15.95
C PHE A 374 -8.93 31.84 -16.86
N HIS A 375 -8.47 33.07 -16.57
CA HIS A 375 -8.67 34.20 -17.46
C HIS A 375 -8.03 33.95 -18.85
N ASP A 376 -6.80 33.42 -18.90
CA ASP A 376 -6.10 33.05 -20.14
C ASP A 376 -6.80 31.91 -20.90
N ALA A 377 -7.52 31.04 -20.19
CA ALA A 377 -8.38 30.01 -20.77
C ALA A 377 -9.79 30.52 -21.16
N GLY A 378 -10.07 31.82 -20.98
CA GLY A 378 -11.35 32.45 -21.31
C GLY A 378 -12.48 32.15 -20.30
N LEU A 379 -12.12 31.77 -19.06
CA LEU A 379 -13.06 31.39 -18.00
C LEU A 379 -13.08 32.47 -16.91
N ASP A 380 -14.20 33.20 -16.82
CA ASP A 380 -14.38 34.25 -15.81
C ASP A 380 -14.89 33.67 -14.48
N LEU A 381 -14.04 33.77 -13.44
CA LEU A 381 -14.35 33.34 -12.07
C LEU A 381 -15.45 34.17 -11.40
N ASN A 382 -15.80 35.33 -11.96
CA ASN A 382 -16.94 36.12 -11.50
C ASN A 382 -18.27 35.53 -11.96
N HIS A 383 -18.29 34.63 -12.95
CA HIS A 383 -19.51 33.98 -13.38
C HIS A 383 -20.02 33.01 -12.30
N PRO A 384 -21.26 33.16 -11.77
CA PRO A 384 -21.75 32.38 -10.64
C PRO A 384 -21.67 30.86 -10.83
N ARG A 385 -21.95 30.38 -12.05
CA ARG A 385 -21.86 28.96 -12.41
C ARG A 385 -20.43 28.42 -12.33
N LEU A 386 -19.43 29.21 -12.73
CA LEU A 386 -18.03 28.80 -12.66
C LEU A 386 -17.54 28.83 -11.22
N ARG A 387 -17.89 29.86 -10.44
CA ARG A 387 -17.60 29.91 -9.01
C ARG A 387 -18.12 28.67 -8.27
N LYS A 388 -19.40 28.32 -8.49
CA LYS A 388 -20.00 27.12 -7.88
C LYS A 388 -19.27 25.83 -8.31
N TYR A 389 -18.89 25.74 -9.59
CA TYR A 389 -18.10 24.63 -10.09
C TYR A 389 -16.74 24.50 -9.36
N PHE A 390 -16.05 25.60 -9.08
CA PHE A 390 -14.78 25.58 -8.33
C PHE A 390 -14.95 25.16 -6.88
N GLU A 391 -15.99 25.64 -6.21
CA GLU A 391 -16.35 25.18 -4.87
C GLU A 391 -16.54 23.66 -4.86
N LEU A 392 -17.28 23.11 -5.83
CA LEU A 392 -17.50 21.67 -5.97
C LEU A 392 -16.22 20.89 -6.28
N CYS A 393 -15.35 21.41 -7.16
CA CYS A 393 -14.05 20.79 -7.47
C CYS A 393 -13.13 20.70 -6.25
N THR A 394 -13.16 21.74 -5.42
CA THR A 394 -12.37 21.79 -4.18
C THR A 394 -12.96 20.86 -3.13
N ALA A 395 -14.29 20.84 -2.99
CA ALA A 395 -14.99 20.00 -2.02
C ALA A 395 -14.88 18.50 -2.35
N VAL A 396 -14.85 18.13 -3.63
CA VAL A 396 -14.73 16.72 -4.05
C VAL A 396 -13.29 16.20 -3.99
N GLN A 397 -12.30 17.09 -3.89
CA GLN A 397 -10.90 16.72 -4.00
C GLN A 397 -10.51 15.70 -2.93
N ASP A 398 -9.79 14.66 -3.36
CA ASP A 398 -9.32 13.55 -2.50
C ASP A 398 -10.43 12.70 -1.85
N LEU A 399 -11.71 12.96 -2.11
CA LEU A 399 -12.79 12.05 -1.71
C LEU A 399 -12.69 10.70 -2.47
N PRO A 400 -13.08 9.58 -1.83
CA PRO A 400 -13.06 8.27 -2.45
C PRO A 400 -14.10 8.18 -3.58
N ARG A 401 -13.75 7.50 -4.67
CA ARG A 401 -14.62 7.29 -5.84
C ARG A 401 -15.02 5.83 -6.02
N HIS A 402 -14.03 4.93 -6.05
CA HIS A 402 -14.24 3.49 -6.20
C HIS A 402 -12.98 2.75 -5.76
N LEU A 403 -13.14 1.45 -5.51
CA LEU A 403 -12.02 0.54 -5.32
C LEU A 403 -11.48 0.11 -6.68
N GLY A 404 -10.17 0.26 -6.86
CA GLY A 404 -9.41 -0.36 -7.93
C GLY A 404 -8.63 -1.56 -7.39
N GLN A 405 -8.08 -2.38 -8.28
CA GLN A 405 -7.19 -3.46 -7.87
C GLN A 405 -5.77 -2.93 -7.66
N HIS A 406 -5.13 -3.32 -6.54
CA HIS A 406 -3.72 -3.04 -6.33
C HIS A 406 -2.85 -3.87 -7.29
N SER A 407 -1.77 -3.26 -7.79
CA SER A 407 -0.93 -3.84 -8.84
C SER A 407 0.00 -4.95 -8.36
N GLY A 408 0.09 -5.21 -7.05
CA GLY A 408 1.07 -6.12 -6.45
C GLY A 408 0.57 -6.91 -5.23
N GLY A 409 0.26 -6.18 -4.16
CA GLY A 409 -0.15 -6.71 -2.85
C GLY A 409 -1.26 -7.76 -2.89
N MET A 410 -0.92 -8.91 -2.32
CA MET A 410 -1.81 -10.03 -2.05
C MET A 410 -1.76 -10.34 -0.57
N VAL A 411 -2.94 -10.49 0.04
CA VAL A 411 -3.13 -10.93 1.42
C VAL A 411 -3.44 -12.41 1.42
N ILE A 412 -2.91 -13.11 2.42
CA ILE A 412 -3.09 -14.54 2.60
C ILE A 412 -3.51 -14.81 4.06
N CYS A 413 -4.47 -15.72 4.23
CA CYS A 413 -5.00 -16.22 5.49
C CYS A 413 -5.26 -17.74 5.36
N GLN A 414 -5.44 -18.44 6.47
CA GLN A 414 -5.74 -19.88 6.49
C GLN A 414 -7.19 -20.19 6.10
N GLY A 415 -7.58 -19.87 4.86
CA GLY A 415 -8.87 -20.25 4.26
C GLY A 415 -10.10 -19.46 4.73
N GLN A 416 -9.94 -18.46 5.61
CA GLN A 416 -11.04 -17.64 6.15
C GLN A 416 -10.69 -16.14 6.10
N LEU A 417 -10.15 -15.67 4.99
CA LEU A 417 -9.90 -14.23 4.82
C LEU A 417 -11.22 -13.43 4.85
N ASP A 418 -12.32 -14.04 4.38
CA ASP A 418 -13.67 -13.49 4.41
C ASP A 418 -14.27 -13.34 5.82
N SER A 419 -13.72 -14.00 6.84
CA SER A 419 -14.11 -13.74 8.24
C SER A 419 -13.39 -12.54 8.86
N VAL A 420 -12.32 -12.06 8.20
CA VAL A 420 -11.48 -10.93 8.65
C VAL A 420 -11.84 -9.67 7.88
N VAL A 421 -11.95 -9.76 6.56
CA VAL A 421 -12.17 -8.61 5.67
C VAL A 421 -13.14 -8.97 4.55
N PRO A 422 -14.07 -8.07 4.18
CA PRO A 422 -14.96 -8.30 3.05
C PRO A 422 -14.18 -8.54 1.74
N LEU A 423 -14.61 -9.56 1.01
CA LEU A 423 -14.07 -9.93 -0.29
C LEU A 423 -15.04 -9.56 -1.40
N GLU A 424 -14.51 -9.09 -2.52
CA GLU A 424 -15.30 -8.87 -3.74
C GLU A 424 -14.58 -9.44 -4.98
N PRO A 425 -15.33 -9.94 -5.98
CA PRO A 425 -14.75 -10.31 -7.26
C PRO A 425 -14.08 -9.10 -7.91
N ALA A 426 -12.85 -9.27 -8.37
CA ALA A 426 -12.16 -8.22 -9.11
C ALA A 426 -12.74 -8.08 -10.53
N SER A 427 -12.42 -6.97 -11.21
CA SER A 427 -12.79 -6.80 -12.63
C SER A 427 -12.13 -7.82 -13.56
N MET A 428 -10.98 -8.37 -13.16
CA MET A 428 -10.33 -9.47 -13.87
C MET A 428 -10.92 -10.83 -13.45
N PRO A 429 -11.32 -11.69 -14.42
CA PRO A 429 -11.86 -13.01 -14.11
C PRO A 429 -10.93 -13.85 -13.24
N GLY A 430 -11.49 -14.58 -12.28
CA GLY A 430 -10.73 -15.50 -11.42
C GLY A 430 -9.89 -14.80 -10.35
N ARG A 431 -10.06 -13.48 -10.14
CA ARG A 431 -9.41 -12.75 -9.05
C ARG A 431 -10.44 -12.25 -8.03
N VAL A 432 -9.98 -12.16 -6.79
CA VAL A 432 -10.71 -11.62 -5.64
C VAL A 432 -9.88 -10.51 -5.03
N VAL A 433 -10.52 -9.39 -4.67
CA VAL A 433 -9.89 -8.28 -3.93
C VAL A 433 -10.52 -8.16 -2.55
N VAL A 434 -9.71 -7.79 -1.56
CA VAL A 434 -10.21 -7.32 -0.26
C VAL A 434 -10.68 -5.87 -0.41
N GLN A 435 -11.68 -5.45 0.36
CA GLN A 435 -12.19 -4.07 0.29
C GLN A 435 -11.34 -3.03 1.04
N TRP A 436 -10.16 -3.43 1.53
CA TRP A 436 -9.19 -2.59 2.24
C TRP A 436 -7.99 -2.29 1.35
N ASP A 437 -7.44 -1.09 1.50
CA ASP A 437 -6.19 -0.75 0.83
C ASP A 437 -4.95 -1.28 1.56
N LYS A 438 -3.78 -0.95 1.03
CA LYS A 438 -2.50 -1.43 1.56
C LYS A 438 -2.25 -0.90 2.98
N GLU A 439 -2.64 0.34 3.24
CA GLU A 439 -2.48 1.01 4.51
C GLU A 439 -3.45 0.44 5.54
N ASP A 440 -4.73 0.27 5.19
CA ASP A 440 -5.74 -0.38 6.03
C ASP A 440 -5.30 -1.79 6.45
N CYS A 441 -4.83 -2.61 5.50
CA CYS A 441 -4.30 -3.94 5.83
C CYS A 441 -3.12 -3.88 6.79
N ALA A 442 -2.19 -2.94 6.59
CA ALA A 442 -1.01 -2.80 7.46
C ALA A 442 -1.40 -2.36 8.88
N ASP A 443 -2.32 -1.40 9.00
CA ASP A 443 -2.85 -0.92 10.29
C ASP A 443 -3.57 -2.04 11.06
N MET A 444 -4.23 -2.96 10.33
CA MET A 444 -4.86 -4.16 10.90
C MET A 444 -3.89 -5.33 11.15
N GLY A 445 -2.59 -5.14 10.93
CA GLY A 445 -1.58 -6.19 11.13
C GLY A 445 -1.65 -7.31 10.10
N ILE A 446 -2.37 -7.10 9.00
CA ILE A 446 -2.50 -8.06 7.90
C ILE A 446 -1.26 -8.01 7.03
N ILE A 447 -0.65 -9.18 6.85
CA ILE A 447 0.59 -9.30 6.10
C ILE A 447 0.28 -9.47 4.63
N LYS A 448 1.03 -8.74 3.80
CA LYS A 448 0.96 -8.81 2.36
C LYS A 448 2.22 -9.42 1.76
N VAL A 449 2.05 -10.01 0.59
CA VAL A 449 3.13 -10.41 -0.32
C VAL A 449 2.87 -9.67 -1.63
N ASP A 450 3.82 -8.83 -2.05
CA ASP A 450 3.68 -8.05 -3.28
C ASP A 450 4.18 -8.87 -4.48
N LEU A 451 3.27 -9.20 -5.41
CA LEU A 451 3.59 -9.91 -6.65
C LEU A 451 3.52 -8.96 -7.83
N LEU A 452 4.67 -8.50 -8.30
CA LEU A 452 4.75 -7.33 -9.17
C LEU A 452 5.12 -7.72 -10.59
N GLY A 453 4.35 -7.20 -11.55
CA GLY A 453 4.62 -7.42 -12.96
C GLY A 453 5.63 -6.40 -13.47
N LEU A 454 6.81 -6.85 -13.86
CA LEU A 454 7.86 -6.02 -14.44
C LEU A 454 8.05 -6.36 -15.92
N GLY A 455 7.87 -5.36 -16.80
CA GLY A 455 8.01 -5.55 -18.25
C GLY A 455 9.40 -6.05 -18.66
N MET A 456 10.46 -5.54 -18.00
CA MET A 456 11.83 -6.00 -18.26
C MET A 456 12.02 -7.47 -17.95
N MET A 457 11.34 -8.02 -16.94
CA MET A 457 11.44 -9.45 -16.64
C MET A 457 10.84 -10.32 -17.75
N ALA A 458 9.76 -9.85 -18.39
CA ALA A 458 9.22 -10.53 -19.56
C ALA A 458 10.21 -10.51 -20.73
N VAL A 459 10.86 -9.36 -20.98
CA VAL A 459 11.90 -9.25 -22.02
C VAL A 459 13.09 -10.17 -21.73
N LEU A 460 13.53 -10.24 -20.47
CA LEU A 460 14.63 -11.14 -20.06
C LEU A 460 14.25 -12.61 -20.24
N GLU A 461 13.05 -13.01 -19.84
CA GLU A 461 12.58 -14.38 -19.99
C GLU A 461 12.54 -14.80 -21.46
N GLU A 462 11.98 -13.96 -22.34
CA GLU A 462 11.95 -14.19 -23.78
C GLU A 462 13.37 -14.25 -24.37
N SER A 463 14.26 -13.34 -23.96
CA SER A 463 15.65 -13.31 -24.42
C SER A 463 16.41 -14.57 -24.05
N ILE A 464 16.26 -15.07 -22.82
CA ILE A 464 16.89 -16.32 -22.37
C ILE A 464 16.36 -17.50 -23.17
N GLN A 465 15.05 -17.54 -23.45
CA GLN A 465 14.45 -18.60 -24.24
C GLN A 465 14.96 -18.58 -25.70
N LEU A 466 15.12 -17.41 -26.31
CA LEU A 466 15.71 -17.25 -27.64
C LEU A 466 17.17 -17.73 -27.66
N ILE A 467 17.97 -17.35 -26.65
CA ILE A 467 19.36 -17.81 -26.52
C ILE A 467 19.43 -19.34 -26.46
N ARG A 468 18.57 -19.96 -25.65
CA ARG A 468 18.48 -21.42 -25.54
C ARG A 468 18.06 -22.08 -26.86
N ASN A 469 17.06 -21.52 -27.55
CA ASN A 469 16.51 -22.10 -28.77
C ASN A 469 17.46 -21.98 -29.97
N ASP A 470 18.05 -20.79 -30.16
CA ASP A 470 18.80 -20.46 -31.37
C ASP A 470 20.31 -20.74 -31.21
N TYR A 471 20.85 -20.61 -30.00
CA TYR A 471 22.28 -20.76 -29.71
C TYR A 471 22.59 -21.97 -28.83
N HIS A 472 21.58 -22.67 -28.30
CA HIS A 472 21.73 -23.85 -27.44
C HIS A 472 22.60 -23.58 -26.20
N GLN A 473 22.53 -22.36 -25.68
CA GLN A 473 23.24 -21.93 -24.48
C GLN A 473 22.28 -21.75 -23.31
N GLU A 474 22.70 -22.24 -22.15
CA GLU A 474 22.02 -22.02 -20.88
C GLU A 474 22.54 -20.74 -20.22
N VAL A 475 21.63 -19.85 -19.85
CA VAL A 475 21.97 -18.59 -19.16
C VAL A 475 21.53 -18.69 -17.70
N ASP A 476 22.50 -18.71 -16.80
CA ASP A 476 22.24 -18.56 -15.36
C ASP A 476 22.50 -17.11 -14.94
N LEU A 477 21.42 -16.38 -14.64
CA LEU A 477 21.47 -14.98 -14.21
C LEU A 477 22.31 -14.76 -12.94
N ALA A 478 22.44 -15.76 -12.07
CA ALA A 478 23.22 -15.63 -10.84
C ALA A 478 24.73 -15.76 -11.07
N HIS A 479 25.14 -16.31 -12.22
CA HIS A 479 26.54 -16.59 -12.55
C HIS A 479 27.02 -15.82 -13.78
N LEU A 480 26.31 -14.76 -14.18
CA LEU A 480 26.77 -13.83 -15.23
C LEU A 480 28.09 -13.17 -14.82
N PRO A 481 29.03 -12.96 -15.76
CA PRO A 481 30.31 -12.33 -15.48
C PRO A 481 30.11 -10.88 -15.00
N PRO A 482 30.63 -10.49 -13.83
CA PRO A 482 30.39 -9.16 -13.24
C PRO A 482 31.23 -8.04 -13.88
N ASP A 483 32.17 -8.37 -14.76
CA ASP A 483 33.20 -7.48 -15.31
C ASP A 483 33.26 -7.48 -16.84
N ASP A 484 32.14 -7.78 -17.51
CA ASP A 484 32.06 -7.81 -18.99
C ASP A 484 32.40 -6.44 -19.61
N SER A 485 33.50 -6.41 -20.37
CA SER A 485 34.04 -5.19 -20.96
C SER A 485 33.15 -4.57 -22.04
N GLU A 486 32.37 -5.39 -22.76
CA GLU A 486 31.47 -4.91 -23.81
C GLU A 486 30.29 -4.18 -23.17
N VAL A 487 29.68 -4.77 -22.13
CA VAL A 487 28.62 -4.14 -21.35
C VAL A 487 29.07 -2.78 -20.83
N TYR A 488 30.23 -2.70 -20.16
CA TYR A 488 30.71 -1.41 -19.63
C TYR A 488 31.08 -0.40 -20.73
N SER A 489 31.57 -0.85 -21.89
CA SER A 489 31.84 0.03 -23.03
C SER A 489 30.56 0.67 -23.56
N THR A 490 29.50 -0.13 -23.72
CA THR A 490 28.18 0.31 -24.16
C THR A 490 27.58 1.33 -23.18
N LEU A 491 27.67 1.05 -21.88
CA LEU A 491 27.28 1.99 -20.82
C LEU A 491 28.04 3.32 -20.92
N GLN A 492 29.37 3.28 -21.11
CA GLN A 492 30.21 4.48 -21.22
C GLN A 492 29.86 5.36 -22.43
N LYS A 493 29.33 4.76 -23.51
CA LYS A 493 28.85 5.46 -24.71
C LYS A 493 27.43 5.98 -24.56
N ALA A 494 26.76 5.69 -23.45
CA ALA A 494 25.35 5.97 -23.21
C ALA A 494 24.39 5.31 -24.24
N ASP A 495 24.79 4.16 -24.79
CA ASP A 495 23.94 3.37 -25.68
C ASP A 495 23.08 2.41 -24.86
N THR A 496 22.11 2.97 -24.13
CA THR A 496 21.36 2.26 -23.08
C THR A 496 19.86 2.19 -23.32
N VAL A 497 19.42 2.39 -24.57
CA VAL A 497 18.02 2.18 -24.97
C VAL A 497 17.67 0.70 -24.75
N GLY A 498 16.57 0.44 -24.06
CA GLY A 498 16.20 -0.92 -23.63
C GLY A 498 16.98 -1.49 -22.44
N MET A 499 17.91 -0.74 -21.83
CA MET A 499 18.60 -1.17 -20.60
C MET A 499 17.89 -0.64 -19.34
N PHE A 500 17.42 -1.58 -18.52
CA PHE A 500 16.61 -1.28 -17.34
C PHE A 500 17.26 -0.28 -16.37
N GLN A 501 16.47 0.69 -15.88
CA GLN A 501 16.83 1.76 -14.94
C GLN A 501 17.82 2.84 -15.43
N ILE A 502 18.49 2.65 -16.57
CA ILE A 502 19.54 3.56 -17.07
C ILE A 502 19.26 4.13 -18.46
N GLU A 503 18.00 4.08 -18.90
CA GLU A 503 17.55 4.56 -20.22
C GLU A 503 17.11 6.04 -20.23
N SER A 504 16.81 6.63 -19.07
CA SER A 504 16.29 8.01 -19.05
C SER A 504 17.34 9.02 -19.55
N ARG A 505 16.89 10.15 -20.12
CA ARG A 505 17.80 11.21 -20.60
C ARG A 505 18.81 11.67 -19.54
N ALA A 506 18.36 11.77 -18.29
CA ALA A 506 19.24 12.15 -17.18
C ALA A 506 20.31 11.07 -16.92
N GLN A 507 19.94 9.79 -16.93
CA GLN A 507 20.86 8.66 -16.79
C GLN A 507 21.87 8.63 -17.95
N MET A 508 21.39 8.66 -19.19
CA MET A 508 22.21 8.67 -20.41
C MET A 508 23.20 9.84 -20.43
N SER A 509 22.80 11.03 -19.98
CA SER A 509 23.70 12.19 -19.93
C SER A 509 24.83 12.06 -18.89
N CYS A 510 24.61 11.26 -17.84
CA CYS A 510 25.53 11.10 -16.73
C CYS A 510 26.55 9.97 -16.99
N LEU A 511 26.14 8.90 -17.67
CA LEU A 511 26.98 7.72 -17.94
C LEU A 511 28.36 8.04 -18.55
N PRO A 512 28.50 8.90 -19.59
CA PRO A 512 29.80 9.24 -20.17
C PRO A 512 30.72 10.02 -19.22
N ARG A 513 30.12 10.71 -18.23
CA ARG A 513 30.84 11.43 -17.17
C ARG A 513 31.26 10.49 -16.05
N LEU A 514 30.41 9.53 -15.67
CA LEU A 514 30.68 8.55 -14.63
C LEU A 514 31.76 7.54 -15.06
N ARG A 515 31.69 7.10 -16.32
CA ARG A 515 32.49 6.01 -16.90
C ARG A 515 32.48 4.74 -16.03
N PRO A 516 31.34 4.02 -15.94
CA PRO A 516 31.25 2.81 -15.14
C PRO A 516 32.20 1.71 -15.67
N LYS A 517 32.89 1.02 -14.76
CA LYS A 517 33.84 -0.06 -15.07
C LYS A 517 33.58 -1.36 -14.29
N ARG A 518 32.67 -1.31 -13.33
CA ARG A 518 32.31 -2.44 -12.44
C ARG A 518 30.86 -2.28 -11.99
N PHE A 519 30.26 -3.37 -11.51
CA PHE A 519 28.84 -3.39 -11.12
C PHE A 519 28.47 -2.29 -10.12
N TYR A 520 29.32 -2.05 -9.13
CA TYR A 520 29.05 -1.04 -8.11
C TYR A 520 28.95 0.39 -8.68
N ASP A 521 29.58 0.69 -9.82
CA ASP A 521 29.40 1.99 -10.47
C ASP A 521 27.97 2.15 -11.02
N ILE A 522 27.32 1.06 -11.46
CA ILE A 522 25.91 1.06 -11.89
C ILE A 522 24.99 1.30 -10.69
N VAL A 523 25.29 0.66 -9.55
CA VAL A 523 24.55 0.89 -8.29
C VAL A 523 24.59 2.38 -7.91
N VAL A 524 25.76 3.02 -8.02
CA VAL A 524 25.91 4.46 -7.80
C VAL A 524 25.16 5.29 -8.86
N GLN A 525 25.24 4.92 -10.14
CA GLN A 525 24.54 5.60 -11.23
C GLN A 525 23.03 5.69 -10.99
N VAL A 526 22.41 4.58 -10.59
CA VAL A 526 20.97 4.52 -10.30
C VAL A 526 20.61 5.31 -9.04
N ALA A 527 21.51 5.37 -8.05
CA ALA A 527 21.29 6.11 -6.81
C ALA A 527 21.42 7.63 -6.97
N ILE A 528 22.40 8.10 -7.74
CA ILE A 528 22.76 9.52 -7.81
C ILE A 528 21.78 10.36 -8.65
N ILE A 529 21.11 9.75 -9.63
CA ILE A 529 20.08 10.41 -10.45
C ILE A 529 18.70 10.22 -9.80
N ARG A 530 18.53 10.83 -8.62
CA ARG A 530 17.27 10.85 -7.86
C ARG A 530 17.03 12.25 -7.28
N PRO A 531 15.78 12.66 -6.99
CA PRO A 531 15.47 14.00 -6.49
C PRO A 531 16.29 14.41 -5.25
N GLY A 532 16.47 13.51 -4.28
CA GLY A 532 17.25 13.78 -3.07
C GLY A 532 18.69 14.21 -3.35
N PRO A 533 19.53 13.35 -3.95
CA PRO A 533 20.91 13.71 -4.31
C PRO A 533 21.04 14.92 -5.26
N ILE A 534 20.05 15.15 -6.14
CA ILE A 534 20.01 16.32 -7.02
C ILE A 534 19.78 17.60 -6.21
N VAL A 535 18.81 17.60 -5.29
CA VAL A 535 18.50 18.74 -4.40
C VAL A 535 19.65 18.98 -3.42
N GLY A 536 20.23 17.92 -2.87
CA GLY A 536 21.40 17.99 -1.97
C GLY A 536 22.72 18.32 -2.66
N GLN A 537 22.70 18.64 -3.97
CA GLN A 537 23.89 19.00 -4.78
C GLN A 537 25.02 17.95 -4.74
N MET A 538 24.71 16.69 -4.46
CA MET A 538 25.67 15.60 -4.26
C MET A 538 26.24 15.05 -5.59
N VAL A 539 25.51 15.27 -6.69
CA VAL A 539 25.84 14.73 -8.03
C VAL A 539 27.19 15.25 -8.55
N ASN A 540 27.39 16.56 -8.48
CA ASN A 540 28.58 17.18 -9.06
C ASN A 540 29.86 16.85 -8.29
N PRO A 541 29.94 16.96 -6.94
CA PRO A 541 31.12 16.57 -6.17
C PRO A 541 31.56 15.13 -6.45
N PHE A 542 30.61 14.20 -6.47
CA PHE A 542 30.93 12.80 -6.78
C PHE A 542 31.55 12.63 -8.17
N LEU A 543 30.95 13.25 -9.21
CA LEU A 543 31.46 13.15 -10.58
C LEU A 543 32.82 13.83 -10.75
N GLN A 544 33.07 14.95 -10.08
CA GLN A 544 34.38 15.63 -10.14
C GLN A 544 35.47 14.78 -9.48
N ARG A 545 35.21 14.20 -8.31
CA ARG A 545 36.12 13.27 -7.63
C ARG A 545 36.38 12.03 -8.45
N ARG A 546 35.34 11.45 -9.06
CA ARG A 546 35.44 10.29 -9.96
C ARG A 546 36.31 10.56 -11.19
N GLN A 547 36.28 11.79 -11.69
CA GLN A 547 37.12 12.24 -12.82
C GLN A 547 38.52 12.68 -12.40
N GLY A 548 38.86 12.63 -11.10
CA GLY A 548 40.14 13.08 -10.57
C GLY A 548 40.32 14.61 -10.59
N ARG A 549 39.23 15.36 -10.72
CA ARG A 549 39.24 16.83 -10.76
C ARG A 549 39.16 17.48 -9.37
N GLU A 550 38.77 16.71 -8.36
CA GLU A 550 38.70 17.11 -6.96
C GLU A 550 39.26 15.97 -6.08
N PRO A 551 40.03 16.25 -5.02
CA PRO A 551 40.49 15.22 -4.08
C PRO A 551 39.30 14.64 -3.28
N VAL A 552 39.39 13.35 -2.94
CA VAL A 552 38.41 12.72 -2.06
C VAL A 552 38.64 13.19 -0.62
N THR A 553 37.60 13.73 -0.01
CA THR A 553 37.61 14.18 1.39
C THR A 553 36.52 13.47 2.18
N TYR A 554 36.77 13.30 3.48
CA TYR A 554 35.83 12.70 4.43
C TYR A 554 35.59 13.67 5.58
N PRO A 555 34.36 13.79 6.10
CA PRO A 555 34.09 14.66 7.27
C PRO A 555 34.87 14.23 8.51
N HIS A 556 35.15 12.94 8.67
CA HIS A 556 35.92 12.39 9.78
C HIS A 556 36.60 11.06 9.38
N PRO A 557 37.81 10.72 9.88
CA PRO A 557 38.51 9.48 9.53
C PRO A 557 37.71 8.21 9.81
N SER A 558 36.88 8.19 10.86
CA SER A 558 36.02 7.02 11.16
C SER A 558 34.96 6.74 10.10
N LEU A 559 34.65 7.70 9.22
CA LEU A 559 33.65 7.55 8.16
C LEU A 559 34.23 7.07 6.83
N GLU A 560 35.57 7.03 6.71
CA GLU A 560 36.23 6.53 5.51
C GLU A 560 35.78 5.11 5.13
N PRO A 561 35.68 4.12 6.04
CA PRO A 561 35.23 2.77 5.69
C PRO A 561 33.82 2.73 5.08
N VAL A 562 32.95 3.68 5.44
CA VAL A 562 31.56 3.75 4.95
C VAL A 562 31.47 4.49 3.62
N LEU A 563 32.26 5.56 3.46
CA LEU A 563 32.15 6.50 2.33
C LEU A 563 33.20 6.27 1.24
N ALA A 564 34.22 5.45 1.45
CA ALA A 564 35.29 5.21 0.48
C ALA A 564 34.73 4.74 -0.88
N ARG A 565 33.74 3.83 -0.85
CA ARG A 565 33.11 3.29 -2.07
C ARG A 565 32.32 4.33 -2.86
N THR A 566 31.90 5.42 -2.21
CA THR A 566 31.18 6.55 -2.80
C THR A 566 31.97 7.85 -2.79
N MET A 567 33.31 7.76 -2.69
CA MET A 567 34.21 8.91 -2.81
C MET A 567 33.90 10.05 -1.84
N GLY A 568 33.56 9.72 -0.59
CA GLY A 568 33.27 10.70 0.45
C GLY A 568 31.87 11.32 0.38
N VAL A 569 31.00 10.86 -0.54
CA VAL A 569 29.63 11.38 -0.72
C VAL A 569 28.62 10.35 -0.22
N PRO A 570 27.74 10.69 0.74
CA PRO A 570 26.73 9.75 1.23
C PRO A 570 25.55 9.66 0.24
N LEU A 571 25.52 8.59 -0.55
CA LEU A 571 24.51 8.41 -1.61
C LEU A 571 23.38 7.45 -1.21
N PHE A 572 23.67 6.52 -0.30
CA PHE A 572 22.72 5.49 0.12
C PHE A 572 22.16 5.78 1.52
N GLN A 573 20.91 5.41 1.73
CA GLN A 573 20.28 5.53 3.05
C GLN A 573 21.08 4.73 4.10
N GLU A 574 21.58 3.54 3.75
CA GLU A 574 22.39 2.71 4.61
C GLU A 574 23.71 3.38 5.02
N GLN A 575 24.28 4.22 4.16
CA GLN A 575 25.47 4.99 4.53
C GLN A 575 25.12 6.04 5.58
N LEU A 576 23.99 6.74 5.43
CA LEU A 576 23.51 7.71 6.42
C LEU A 576 23.27 7.04 7.77
N LEU A 577 22.66 5.86 7.78
CA LEU A 577 22.47 5.07 9.00
C LEU A 577 23.80 4.65 9.61
N ARG A 578 24.72 4.10 8.82
CA ARG A 578 26.06 3.72 9.31
C ARG A 578 26.87 4.92 9.80
N ILE A 579 26.72 6.08 9.18
CA ILE A 579 27.33 7.33 9.66
C ILE A 579 26.79 7.62 11.06
N ALA A 580 25.48 7.62 11.27
CA ALA A 580 24.90 7.86 12.61
C ALA A 580 25.35 6.82 13.64
N MET A 581 25.44 5.55 13.26
CA MET A 581 25.91 4.49 14.16
C MET A 581 27.39 4.67 14.55
N ILE A 582 28.27 5.04 13.62
CA ILE A 582 29.70 5.20 13.88
C ILE A 582 30.01 6.56 14.53
N SER A 583 29.37 7.62 14.08
CA SER A 583 29.64 8.98 14.53
C SER A 583 28.97 9.27 15.86
N ALA A 584 27.76 8.75 16.11
CA ALA A 584 26.96 9.06 17.28
C ALA A 584 26.63 7.85 18.18
N ASN A 585 27.16 6.65 17.90
CA ASN A 585 26.87 5.40 18.61
C ASN A 585 25.38 5.03 18.63
N PHE A 586 24.64 5.40 17.58
CA PHE A 586 23.24 4.99 17.46
C PHE A 586 23.16 3.46 17.39
N THR A 587 22.23 2.90 18.14
CA THR A 587 21.78 1.51 18.00
C THR A 587 21.02 1.32 16.69
N GLY A 588 20.80 0.07 16.28
CA GLY A 588 20.03 -0.24 15.06
C GLY A 588 18.64 0.40 15.04
N GLY A 589 17.93 0.44 16.18
CA GLY A 589 16.62 1.07 16.29
C GLY A 589 16.65 2.59 16.22
N GLU A 590 17.66 3.23 16.80
CA GLU A 590 17.83 4.68 16.69
C GLU A 590 18.17 5.11 15.26
N ALA A 591 18.96 4.29 14.54
CA ALA A 591 19.19 4.49 13.12
C ALA A 591 17.90 4.34 12.30
N GLU A 592 17.03 3.39 12.64
CA GLU A 592 15.73 3.24 11.99
C GLU A 592 14.76 4.40 12.31
N GLU A 593 14.77 4.90 13.54
CA GLU A 593 14.02 6.10 13.95
C GLU A 593 14.43 7.31 13.10
N LEU A 594 15.74 7.50 12.90
CA LEU A 594 16.31 8.50 11.99
C LEU A 594 15.78 8.32 10.55
N ARG A 595 15.80 7.09 10.02
CA ARG A 595 15.27 6.80 8.67
C ARG A 595 13.82 7.21 8.51
N ARG A 596 12.97 6.89 9.49
CA ARG A 596 11.54 7.25 9.46
C ARG A 596 11.38 8.77 9.43
N ALA A 597 12.10 9.50 10.26
CA ALA A 597 12.03 10.95 10.28
C ALA A 597 12.42 11.59 8.92
N MET A 598 13.35 10.99 8.19
CA MET A 598 13.73 11.44 6.84
C MET A 598 12.69 11.16 5.76
N GLY A 599 11.85 10.13 5.93
CA GLY A 599 10.90 9.66 4.91
C GLY A 599 9.55 10.37 4.87
N PHE A 600 9.14 11.04 5.95
CA PHE A 600 7.83 11.67 6.07
C PHE A 600 7.86 13.18 5.78
N LYS A 601 6.98 13.63 4.88
CA LYS A 601 6.76 15.07 4.59
C LYS A 601 6.31 15.92 5.80
N ARG A 602 6.00 15.30 6.96
CA ARG A 602 5.32 15.93 8.11
C ARG A 602 6.07 15.89 9.46
N SER A 603 7.36 15.55 9.54
CA SER A 603 8.04 15.46 10.85
C SER A 603 9.26 16.38 11.03
N GLN A 604 9.11 17.68 10.77
CA GLN A 604 10.15 18.65 11.14
C GLN A 604 10.47 18.64 12.65
N ALA A 605 9.48 18.36 13.50
CA ALA A 605 9.68 18.27 14.96
C ALA A 605 10.54 17.06 15.35
N ARG A 606 10.20 15.85 14.85
CA ARG A 606 10.99 14.62 15.13
C ARG A 606 12.42 14.72 14.59
N MET A 607 12.60 15.35 13.43
CA MET A 607 13.95 15.50 12.85
C MET A 607 14.84 16.38 13.73
N LYS A 608 14.29 17.43 14.35
CA LYS A 608 15.03 18.27 15.31
C LYS A 608 15.44 17.51 16.56
N GLU A 609 14.56 16.67 17.12
CA GLU A 609 14.88 15.85 18.29
C GLU A 609 16.03 14.86 18.00
N ILE A 610 16.00 14.24 16.81
CA ILE A 610 17.04 13.31 16.39
C ILE A 610 18.37 14.04 16.13
N GLU A 611 18.33 15.24 15.54
CA GLU A 611 19.53 16.05 15.32
C GLU A 611 20.25 16.37 16.65
N VAL A 612 19.52 16.70 17.71
CA VAL A 612 20.09 16.94 19.05
C VAL A 612 20.84 15.71 19.54
N ARG A 613 20.21 14.53 19.49
CA ARG A 613 20.83 13.27 19.91
C ARG A 613 22.07 12.92 19.06
N LEU A 614 22.01 13.21 17.76
CA LEU A 614 23.13 12.98 16.84
C LEU A 614 24.33 13.85 17.23
N ARG A 615 24.12 15.16 17.49
CA ARG A 615 25.17 16.10 17.95
C ARG A 615 25.78 15.68 19.29
N GLU A 616 24.95 15.27 20.25
CA GLU A 616 25.40 14.78 21.55
C GLU A 616 26.25 13.51 21.44
N GLY A 617 25.84 12.57 20.57
CA GLY A 617 26.62 11.36 20.29
C GLY A 617 27.97 11.67 19.63
N MET A 618 27.99 12.54 18.61
CA MET A 618 29.22 12.96 17.94
C MET A 618 30.18 13.69 18.87
N THR A 619 29.65 14.52 19.76
CA THR A 619 30.45 15.23 20.77
C THR A 619 31.09 14.26 21.77
N ARG A 620 30.33 13.24 22.22
CA ARG A 620 30.87 12.16 23.07
C ARG A 620 31.98 11.35 22.40
N ASN A 621 31.92 11.20 21.08
CA ASN A 621 32.93 10.52 20.27
C ASN A 621 34.10 11.41 19.84
N GLY A 622 34.15 12.68 20.29
CA GLY A 622 35.28 13.58 20.02
C GLY A 622 35.33 14.16 18.61
N ILE A 623 34.21 14.18 17.88
CA ILE A 623 34.13 14.74 16.52
C ILE A 623 34.06 16.27 16.59
N ALA A 624 34.94 16.96 15.86
CA ALA A 624 35.00 18.42 15.81
C ALA A 624 33.73 19.06 15.25
N GLN A 625 33.39 20.28 15.71
CA GLN A 625 32.14 20.96 15.37
C GLN A 625 31.95 21.15 13.85
N GLU A 626 33.01 21.50 13.12
CA GLU A 626 32.95 21.64 11.65
C GLU A 626 32.56 20.32 10.96
N ALA A 627 33.09 19.20 11.42
CA ALA A 627 32.73 17.87 10.92
C ALA A 627 31.30 17.49 11.29
N GLN A 628 30.81 17.89 12.48
CA GLN A 628 29.43 17.66 12.90
C GLN A 628 28.43 18.37 11.98
N GLU A 629 28.67 19.64 11.63
CA GLU A 629 27.79 20.38 10.72
C GLU A 629 27.73 19.73 9.34
N GLN A 630 28.88 19.28 8.82
CA GLN A 630 28.94 18.61 7.53
C GLN A 630 28.20 17.26 7.53
N ILE A 631 28.31 16.50 8.63
CA ILE A 631 27.60 15.23 8.81
C ILE A 631 26.09 15.47 8.89
N ILE A 632 25.66 16.50 9.62
CA ILE A 632 24.24 16.81 9.79
C ILE A 632 23.62 17.28 8.48
N LEU A 633 24.26 18.20 7.78
CA LEU A 633 23.81 18.66 6.45
C LEU A 633 23.69 17.51 5.43
N SER A 634 24.44 16.43 5.64
CA SER A 634 24.36 15.24 4.78
C SER A 634 23.20 14.32 5.14
N ILE A 635 22.67 14.41 6.36
CA ILE A 635 21.61 13.57 6.93
C ILE A 635 20.25 14.28 6.93
N THR A 636 20.21 15.59 7.19
CA THR A 636 19.00 16.44 7.20
C THR A 636 18.78 17.11 5.85
#